data_AF-A0A938M665-F1
#
_entry.id   AF-A0A938M665-F1
#
_cell.length_a   1.000
_cell.length_b   1.000
_cell.length_c   1.000
_cell.angle_alpha   90.00
_cell.angle_beta   90.00
_cell.angle_gamma   90.00
#
_symmetry.space_group_name_H-M   'P 1'
#
loop_
_entity.id
_entity.type
_entity.pdbx_description
1 polymer ?
#
loop_
_entity_poly.entity_id
_entity_poly.type
_entity_poly.pdbx_seq_one_letter_code
_entity_poly.pdbx_strand_id
1 'polypeptide(L)' 'MMKVLIPGAGGMFSSDLVRFLNELKAGRAVSGGLEVVAAPETGLDITDAAKVDAFVAACEPNIIINCAAYTDVD' A
#
# COMPACT_ATOMS: atom_id res chain seq x y z
N MET A 1 -4.44 12.39 10.36
CA MET A 1 -4.68 11.04 9.81
C MET A 1 -3.64 10.81 8.74
N MET A 2 -2.75 9.82 8.93
CA MET A 2 -1.74 9.45 7.93
C MET A 2 -2.29 8.34 7.04
N LYS A 3 -2.15 8.47 5.73
CA LYS A 3 -2.60 7.49 4.74
C LYS A 3 -1.41 6.83 4.04
N VAL A 4 -1.38 5.49 4.06
CA VAL A 4 -0.30 4.68 3.47
C VAL A 4 -0.88 3.85 2.33
N LEU A 5 -0.37 4.05 1.12
CA LEU A 5 -0.69 3.24 -0.06
C LEU A 5 0.34 2.11 -0.23
N ILE A 6 -0.13 0.90 -0.46
CA ILE A 6 0.70 -0.30 -0.65
C ILE A 6 0.30 -0.97 -1.98
N PRO A 7 0.95 -0.62 -3.10
CA PRO A 7 0.85 -1.36 -4.35
C PRO A 7 1.47 -2.75 -4.22
N GLY A 8 0.94 -3.74 -4.94
CA GLY A 8 1.40 -5.13 -4.85
C GLY A 8 0.94 -5.82 -3.57
N ALA A 9 -0.22 -5.44 -3.02
CA ALA A 9 -0.69 -5.93 -1.73
C ALA A 9 -0.97 -7.46 -1.65
N GLY A 10 -0.95 -8.18 -2.77
CA GLY A 10 -1.14 -9.63 -2.83
C GLY A 10 0.11 -10.48 -2.52
N GLY A 11 1.29 -9.85 -2.36
CA GLY A 11 2.52 -10.55 -2.03
C GLY A 11 2.61 -11.04 -0.57
N MET A 12 3.58 -11.92 -0.31
CA MET A 12 3.84 -12.46 1.04
C MET A 12 4.25 -11.36 2.02
N PHE A 13 5.20 -10.50 1.63
CA PHE A 13 5.65 -9.37 2.46
C PHE A 13 4.55 -8.34 2.71
N SER A 14 3.76 -8.01 1.68
CA SER A 14 2.71 -6.99 1.83
C SER A 14 1.60 -7.44 2.77
N SER A 15 1.31 -8.74 2.84
CA SER A 15 0.32 -9.29 3.78
C SER A 15 0.74 -9.06 5.23
N ASP A 16 2.00 -9.34 5.57
CA ASP A 16 2.56 -9.10 6.90
C ASP A 16 2.64 -7.59 7.21
N LEU A 17 3.02 -6.77 6.24
CA LEU A 17 3.06 -5.32 6.39
C LEU A 17 1.67 -4.73 6.67
N VAL A 18 0.64 -5.12 5.91
CA VAL A 18 -0.74 -4.67 6.11
C VAL A 18 -1.25 -5.08 7.50
N ARG A 19 -0.95 -6.31 7.92
CA ARG A 19 -1.29 -6.78 9.27
C ARG A 19 -0.61 -5.92 10.34
N PHE A 20 0.69 -5.73 10.25
CA PHE A 20 1.47 -4.92 11.19
C PHE A 20 0.94 -3.49 11.29
N LEU A 21 0.65 -2.83 10.17
CA LEU A 21 0.09 -1.47 10.15
C LEU A 21 -1.30 -1.41 10.79
N ASN A 22 -2.15 -2.42 10.58
CA ASN A 22 -3.45 -2.52 11.24
C ASN A 22 -3.32 -2.74 12.76
N GLU A 23 -2.34 -3.53 13.20
CA GLU A 23 -2.02 -3.72 14.62
C GLU A 23 -1.52 -2.41 15.26
N LEU A 24 -0.63 -1.65 14.58
CA LEU A 24 -0.19 -0.32 15.03
C LEU A 24 -1.35 0.67 15.15
N LYS A 25 -2.29 0.63 14.19
CA LYS A 25 -3.52 1.43 14.22
C LYS A 25 -4.38 1.07 15.43
N ALA A 26 -4.58 -0.23 15.70
CA ALA A 26 -5.39 -0.71 16.82
C ALA A 26 -4.76 -0.41 18.19
N GLY A 27 -3.44 -0.54 18.31
CA GLY A 27 -2.68 -0.27 19.54
C GLY A 27 -2.53 1.20 19.91
N ARG A 28 -3.10 2.14 19.11
CA ARG A 28 -2.94 3.60 19.25
C ARG A 28 -1.48 4.08 19.27
N ALA A 29 -0.55 3.31 18.71
CA ALA A 29 0.85 3.68 18.63
C ALA A 29 1.09 4.87 17.67
N VAL A 30 0.16 5.10 16.73
CA VAL A 30 0.21 6.20 15.78
C VAL A 30 -0.64 7.37 16.27
N SER A 31 0.02 8.41 16.78
CA SER A 31 -0.65 9.68 17.12
C SER A 31 -1.21 10.32 15.85
N GLY A 32 -2.50 10.67 15.87
CA GLY A 32 -3.18 11.28 14.71
C GLY A 32 -3.84 10.30 13.72
N GLY A 33 -3.77 8.99 13.98
CA GLY A 33 -4.49 7.93 13.25
C GLY A 33 -3.82 7.47 11.94
N LEU A 34 -4.13 6.24 11.53
CA LEU A 34 -3.54 5.57 10.36
C LEU A 34 -4.64 4.97 9.46
N GLU A 35 -4.53 5.22 8.16
CA GLU A 35 -5.32 4.60 7.09
C GLU A 35 -4.38 3.79 6.18
N VAL A 36 -4.76 2.55 5.90
CA VAL A 36 -3.98 1.65 5.04
C VAL A 36 -4.80 1.36 3.78
N VAL A 37 -4.24 1.69 2.63
CA VAL A 37 -4.81 1.44 1.31
C VAL A 37 -3.99 0.34 0.65
N ALA A 38 -4.48 -0.89 0.72
CA ALA A 38 -3.87 -2.05 0.08
C ALA A 38 -4.37 -2.18 -1.36
N ALA A 39 -3.49 -2.01 -2.34
CA ALA A 39 -3.81 -2.12 -3.75
C ALA A 39 -3.09 -3.35 -4.36
N PRO A 40 -3.78 -4.47 -4.62
CA PRO A 40 -3.21 -5.59 -5.38
C PRO A 40 -3.05 -5.20 -6.86
N GLU A 41 -2.37 -6.03 -7.64
CA GLU A 41 -2.14 -5.81 -9.08
C GLU A 41 -3.45 -5.58 -9.88
N THR A 42 -4.53 -6.25 -9.49
CA THR A 42 -5.87 -6.06 -10.09
C THR A 42 -6.51 -4.72 -9.74
N GLY A 43 -6.05 -4.07 -8.67
CA GLY A 43 -6.51 -2.75 -8.23
C GLY A 43 -5.58 -1.60 -8.67
N LEU A 44 -4.29 -1.87 -8.88
CA LEU A 44 -3.30 -0.91 -9.37
C LEU A 44 -2.14 -1.63 -10.08
N ASP A 45 -2.10 -1.51 -11.40
CA ASP A 45 -0.95 -1.91 -12.23
C ASP A 45 0.09 -0.78 -12.22
N ILE A 46 1.23 -1.02 -11.57
CA ILE A 46 2.30 -0.02 -11.44
C ILE A 46 3.07 0.24 -12.74
N THR A 47 2.86 -0.57 -13.78
CA THR A 47 3.51 -0.39 -15.09
C THR A 47 2.76 0.64 -15.95
N ASP A 48 1.51 0.94 -15.61
CA ASP A 48 0.66 1.93 -16.29
C ASP A 48 0.75 3.29 -15.58
N ALA A 49 1.63 4.16 -16.08
CA ALA A 49 1.89 5.47 -15.48
C ALA A 49 0.63 6.33 -15.32
N ALA A 50 -0.28 6.32 -16.30
CA ALA A 50 -1.49 7.13 -16.26
C ALA A 50 -2.46 6.65 -15.17
N LYS A 51 -2.58 5.33 -14.97
CA LYS A 51 -3.35 4.77 -13.86
C LYS A 51 -2.71 5.05 -12.52
N VAL A 52 -1.38 4.97 -12.41
CA VAL A 52 -0.66 5.33 -11.18
C VAL A 52 -0.91 6.79 -10.82
N ASP A 53 -0.75 7.72 -11.76
CA ASP A 53 -0.96 9.14 -11.52
C ASP A 53 -2.41 9.42 -11.09
N ALA A 54 -3.39 8.84 -11.79
CA ALA A 54 -4.80 8.99 -11.43
C ALA A 54 -5.13 8.40 -10.05
N PHE A 55 -4.58 7.23 -9.74
CA PHE A 55 -4.80 6.56 -8.45
C PHE A 55 -4.17 7.36 -7.31
N VAL A 56 -2.91 7.79 -7.46
CA VAL A 56 -2.20 8.56 -6.43
C VAL A 56 -2.88 9.92 -6.20
N ALA A 57 -3.31 10.60 -7.28
CA ALA A 57 -4.04 11.86 -7.17
C ALA A 57 -5.39 11.70 -6.47
N ALA A 58 -6.13 10.61 -6.73
CA ALA A 58 -7.41 10.34 -6.07
C ALA A 58 -7.25 9.83 -4.62
N CYS A 59 -6.20 9.05 -4.37
CA CYS A 59 -5.92 8.45 -3.07
C CYS A 59 -5.33 9.47 -2.09
N GLU A 60 -4.52 10.41 -2.57
CA GLU A 60 -3.76 11.40 -1.78
C GLU A 60 -2.98 10.74 -0.61
N PRO A 61 -2.12 9.74 -0.88
CA PRO A 61 -1.37 9.08 0.18
C PRO A 61 -0.27 10.01 0.74
N ASN A 62 0.03 9.90 2.03
CA ASN A 62 1.20 10.54 2.62
C ASN A 62 2.47 9.73 2.40
N ILE A 63 2.34 8.40 2.32
CA ILE A 63 3.43 7.45 2.13
C ILE A 63 2.99 6.40 1.12
N ILE A 64 3.88 6.04 0.21
CA ILE A 64 3.71 4.90 -0.70
C ILE A 64 4.80 3.88 -0.37
N ILE A 65 4.41 2.64 -0.08
CA ILE A 65 5.33 1.51 0.11
C ILE A 65 5.09 0.54 -1.05
N ASN A 66 5.93 0.62 -2.09
CA ASN A 66 5.80 -0.26 -3.25
C ASN A 66 6.28 -1.68 -2.91
N CYS A 67 5.34 -2.63 -2.89
CA CYS A 67 5.63 -4.05 -2.70
C CYS A 67 5.47 -4.88 -3.99
N ALA A 68 5.04 -4.26 -5.09
CA ALA A 68 4.91 -4.94 -6.38
C ALA A 68 6.29 -5.14 -7.02
N ALA A 69 6.60 -6.40 -7.36
CA ALA A 69 7.82 -6.78 -8.05
C ALA A 69 7.60 -8.10 -8.81
N TYR A 70 8.36 -8.30 -9.90
CA TYR A 70 8.53 -9.61 -10.52
C TYR A 70 9.73 -10.29 -9.87
N THR A 71 9.51 -11.38 -9.14
CA THR A 71 10.54 -12.05 -8.33
C THR A 71 10.80 -13.50 -8.74
N ASP A 72 10.24 -13.92 -9.87
CA ASP A 72 10.52 -15.23 -10.44
C ASP A 72 11.90 -15.18 -11.12
N VAL A 73 12.86 -15.89 -10.56
CA VAL A 73 14.29 -15.81 -10.93
C VAL A 73 14.79 -17.02 -11.71
N ASP A 74 13.90 -18.00 -11.95
CA ASP A 74 14.19 -19.20 -12.73
C ASP A 74 14.06 -18.93 -14.24
#